data_AF-A0A9X4J7W1-F1
#
_entry.id   AF-A0A9X4J7W1-F1
#
_cell.length_a   1.000
_cell.length_b   1.000
_cell.length_c   1.000
_cell.angle_alpha   90.00
_cell.angle_beta   90.00
_cell.angle_gamma   90.00
#
_symmetry.space_group_name_H-M   'P 1'
#
loop_
_entity.id
_entity.type
_entity.pdbx_description
1 polymer ?
#
loop_
_entity_poly.entity_id
_entity_poly.type
_entity_poly.pdbx_seq_one_letter_code
_entity_poly.pdbx_strand_id
1 'polypeptide(L)' 'MKNVVIYVKKGCPYCIRAKDLLDKKGVKYEEIDVLKNSDLFNDIKSKYNVRTVP' A
#
# COMPACT_ATOMS: atom_id res chain seq x y z
N MET A 1 6.32 -7.01 16.96
CA MET A 1 6.52 -5.84 16.06
C MET A 1 5.49 -5.95 14.95
N LYS A 2 4.71 -4.89 14.67
CA LYS A 2 3.70 -4.92 13.59
C LYS A 2 4.40 -4.59 12.28
N ASN A 3 4.46 -5.53 11.35
CA ASN A 3 4.94 -5.29 10.00
C ASN A 3 3.82 -4.56 9.25
N VAL A 4 3.98 -3.25 9.08
CA VAL A 4 3.04 -2.43 8.30
C VAL A 4 3.53 -2.42 6.87
N VAL A 5 2.70 -2.94 5.96
CA VAL A 5 3.00 -2.94 4.54
C VAL A 5 2.02 -1.99 3.88
N ILE A 6 2.53 -1.01 3.14
CA ILE A 6 1.72 -0.07 2.37
C ILE A 6 1.83 -0.39 0.89
N TYR A 7 0.69 -0.75 0.32
CA TYR A 7 0.58 -0.99 -1.11
C TYR A 7 0.34 0.34 -1.80
N VAL A 8 1.31 0.77 -2.60
CA VAL A 8 1.28 2.07 -3.26
C VAL A 8 1.24 1.90 -4.76
N LYS A 9 0.62 2.87 -5.42
CA LYS A 9 0.56 2.94 -6.87
C LYS A 9 1.24 4.22 -7.32
N LYS A 10 2.22 4.14 -8.23
CA LYS A 10 2.78 5.34 -8.89
C LYS A 10 1.65 6.21 -9.47
N GLY A 11 1.62 7.49 -9.08
CA GLY A 11 0.60 8.45 -9.49
C GLY A 11 -0.69 8.45 -8.65
N CYS A 12 -0.75 7.74 -7.52
CA CYS A 12 -1.91 7.78 -6.63
C CYS A 12 -1.74 8.83 -5.52
N PRO A 13 -2.53 9.94 -5.53
CA PRO A 13 -2.44 10.97 -4.49
C PRO A 13 -2.86 10.46 -3.10
N TYR A 14 -3.66 9.40 -3.04
CA TYR A 14 -4.09 8.79 -1.77
C TYR A 14 -2.95 8.01 -1.09
N CYS A 15 -2.09 7.35 -1.85
CA CYS A 15 -0.93 6.64 -1.30
C CYS A 15 0.04 7.60 -0.61
N ILE A 16 0.22 8.81 -1.16
CA ILE A 16 1.06 9.86 -0.57
C ILE A 16 0.49 10.30 0.78
N ARG A 17 -0.83 10.49 0.89
CA ARG A 17 -1.49 10.84 2.16
C ARG A 17 -1.38 9.72 3.19
N ALA A 18 -1.47 8.46 2.77
CA ALA A 18 -1.34 7.31 3.66
C ALA A 18 0.10 7.18 4.22
N LYS A 19 1.13 7.43 3.39
CA LYS A 19 2.52 7.53 3.85
C LYS A 19 2.70 8.65 4.88
N ASP A 20 2.22 9.86 4.57
CA ASP A 20 2.33 11.02 5.47
C ASP A 20 1.65 10.76 6.84
N LEU A 21 0.53 10.03 6.84
CA LEU A 21 -0.13 9.57 8.07
C LEU A 21 0.71 8.59 8.89
N LEU A 22 1.37 7.64 8.22
CA LEU A 22 2.24 6.66 8.87
C LEU A 22 3.54 7.30 9.38
N ASP A 23 4.11 8.22 8.61
CA ASP A 23 5.28 9.02 8.98
C ASP A 23 4.98 9.90 10.20
N LYS A 24 3.82 10.58 10.23
CA LYS A 24 3.34 11.33 11.41
C LYS A 24 3.15 10.45 12.64
N LYS A 25 2.80 9.18 12.45
CA LYS A 25 2.68 8.21 13.56
C LYS A 25 4.02 7.60 13.96
N GLY A 26 5.12 7.89 13.25
CA GLY A 26 6.44 7.30 13.51
C GLY A 26 6.47 5.78 13.29
N VAL A 27 5.55 5.26 12.47
CA VAL A 27 5.43 3.83 12.22
C VAL A 27 6.33 3.47 11.06
N LYS A 28 7.21 2.48 11.25
CA LYS A 28 7.97 1.89 10.14
C LYS A 28 7.02 1.08 9.26
N TYR A 29 7.03 1.36 7.96
CA TYR A 29 6.27 0.62 6.96
C TYR A 29 7.13 0.25 5.77
N GLU A 30 6.76 -0.81 5.08
CA GLU A 30 7.36 -1.25 3.82
C GLU A 30 6.47 -0.80 2.66
N GLU A 31 7.05 -0.12 1.67
CA GLU A 31 6.32 0.25 0.46
C GLU A 31 6.40 -0.85 -0.60
N ILE A 32 5.25 -1.25 -1.13
CA ILE A 32 5.17 -2.21 -2.24
C ILE A 32 4.41 -1.55 -3.39
N ASP A 33 5.08 -1.37 -4.53
CA ASP A 33 4.48 -0.79 -5.73
C ASP A 33 3.63 -1.83 -6.48
N VAL A 34 2.30 -1.70 -6.43
CA VAL A 34 1.37 -2.62 -7.09
C VAL A 34 1.24 -2.40 -8.59
N LEU A 35 1.78 -1.31 -9.15
CA LEU A 35 1.79 -1.08 -10.60
C LEU A 35 2.90 -1.83 -11.32
N LYS A 36 4.02 -2.07 -10.63
CA LYS A 36 5.17 -2.77 -11.22
C LYS A 36 4.91 -4.24 -11.51
N ASN A 37 3.89 -4.81 -10.87
CA ASN A 37 3.44 -6.19 -11.06
C ASN A 37 1.92 -6.19 -11.15
N SER A 38 1.39 -6.16 -12.37
CA SER A 38 -0.05 -6.27 -12.65
C SER A 38 -0.68 -7.50 -11.97
N ASP A 39 0.12 -8.54 -11.74
CA ASP A 39 -0.28 -9.77 -11.05
C ASP A 39 -0.53 -9.58 -9.55
N LEU A 40 0.27 -8.72 -8.89
CA LEU A 40 0.16 -8.47 -7.46
C LEU A 40 -1.18 -7.81 -7.08
N PHE A 41 -1.77 -7.01 -7.97
CA PHE A 41 -3.08 -6.41 -7.71
C PHE A 41 -4.19 -7.46 -7.68
N ASN A 42 -4.13 -8.45 -8.59
CA ASN A 42 -5.08 -9.56 -8.59
C ASN A 42 -4.88 -10.48 -7.39
N ASP A 43 -3.63 -10.75 -7.01
CA ASP A 43 -3.30 -11.49 -5.79
C ASP A 43 -3.80 -10.79 -4.53
N ILE A 44 -3.57 -9.47 -4.38
CA ILE A 44 -4.05 -8.71 -3.22
C ILE A 44 -5.58 -8.67 -3.18
N LYS A 45 -6.22 -8.45 -4.33
CA LYS A 45 -7.68 -8.44 -4.46
C LYS A 45 -8.28 -9.81 -4.09
N SER A 46 -7.61 -10.90 -4.46
CA SER A 46 -8.04 -12.26 -4.13
C SER A 46 -7.72 -12.67 -2.69
N LYS A 47 -6.60 -12.20 -2.14
CA LYS A 47 -6.06 -12.65 -0.85
C LYS A 47 -6.55 -11.83 0.33
N TYR A 48 -6.82 -10.54 0.11
CA TYR A 48 -7.27 -9.61 1.16
C TYR A 48 -8.70 -9.09 0.93
N ASN A 49 -9.38 -9.50 -0.16
CA ASN A 49 -10.75 -9.09 -0.53
C ASN A 49 -10.95 -7.56 -0.52
N VAL A 50 -9.89 -6.82 -0.85
CA VAL A 50 -9.88 -5.35 -0.90
C VAL A 50 -10.19 -4.88 -2.31
N ARG A 51 -11.17 -3.98 -2.44
CA ARG A 51 -11.63 -3.44 -3.74
C ARG A 51 -10.82 -2.22 -4.19
N THR A 52 -10.07 -1.61 -3.29
CA THR A 52 -9.35 -0.34 -3.49
C THR A 52 -8.08 -0.33 -2.64
N VAL A 53 -6.99 0.18 -3.20
CA VAL A 53 -5.86 0.74 -2.42
C VAL A 53 -6.31 2.13 -1.93
N PRO A 54 -6.07 2.49 -0.66
CA PRO A 54 -4.85 2.27 0.11
C PRO A 54 -4.90 1.11 1.11
#